data_AF-A0A7S1ZL05-F1
#
_entry.id   AF-A0A7S1ZL05-F1
#
_cell.length_a   1.000
_cell.length_b   1.000
_cell.length_c   1.000
_cell.angle_alpha   90.00
_cell.angle_beta   90.00
_cell.angle_gamma   90.00
#
_symmetry.space_group_name_H-M   'P 1'
#
loop_
_entity.id
_entity.type
_entity.pdbx_description
1 polymer ?
#
loop_
_entity_poly.entity_id
_entity_poly.type
_entity_poly.pdbx_seq_one_letter_code
_entity_poly.pdbx_strand_id
1 'polypeptide(L)'
;KEDGTDKSKDGESKKDQENREMNEWDKNDTAETPIRRLADALRERWIEDLTYLEAVQNTRVPIVKFTVRHNIGSPCPPHSNENDADPDDGVNVDICFNQLTGLESAKLVKTFMEAMPPLRPLTFVLKYFMAARGINEPYSGGVGSFMLQMMIVSFLQHREREEHAARRGGTPNLCLGSLLLEFFELYGIDFNYVTA
;
A
#
# COMPACT_ATOMS: atom_id res chain seq x y z
N LYS A 1 66.65 -3.46 -4.18
CA LYS A 1 65.61 -3.94 -5.11
C LYS A 1 64.53 -4.50 -4.22
N GLU A 2 63.56 -3.69 -3.78
CA GLU A 2 62.35 -3.33 -4.57
C GLU A 2 61.70 -4.59 -5.15
N ASP A 3 60.40 -4.83 -5.14
CA ASP A 3 59.16 -4.23 -4.62
C ASP A 3 58.09 -5.22 -5.14
N GLY A 4 56.91 -5.32 -4.53
CA GLY A 4 55.91 -6.28 -5.02
C GLY A 4 54.71 -6.53 -4.13
N THR A 5 54.05 -5.46 -3.74
CA THR A 5 52.68 -5.44 -3.23
C THR A 5 51.71 -5.88 -4.33
N ASP A 6 50.68 -6.67 -4.05
CA ASP A 6 49.32 -6.30 -4.48
C ASP A 6 48.21 -6.88 -3.59
N LYS A 7 47.17 -6.06 -3.50
CA LYS A 7 46.04 -5.99 -2.59
C LYS A 7 44.98 -7.04 -2.88
N SER A 8 44.18 -7.35 -1.86
CA SER A 8 42.70 -7.34 -1.93
C SER A 8 42.17 -7.34 -0.49
N LYS A 9 41.94 -6.14 0.08
CA LYS A 9 41.03 -5.98 1.21
C LYS A 9 39.71 -5.50 0.60
N ASP A 10 38.76 -6.42 0.48
CA ASP A 10 37.39 -6.09 0.12
C ASP A 10 36.81 -5.18 1.20
N GLY A 11 36.59 -3.92 0.84
CA GLY A 11 35.89 -2.96 1.67
C GLY A 11 34.41 -3.26 1.60
N GLU A 12 33.84 -3.74 2.70
CA GLU A 12 32.40 -3.85 2.91
C GLU A 12 31.77 -2.46 2.66
N SER A 13 30.77 -2.38 1.79
CA SER A 13 30.12 -1.10 1.48
C SER A 13 29.40 -0.58 2.71
N LYS A 14 29.38 0.75 2.89
CA LYS A 14 28.68 1.40 4.01
C LYS A 14 27.20 0.97 4.12
N LYS A 15 26.58 0.65 2.98
CA LYS A 15 25.20 0.16 2.88
C LYS A 15 25.04 -1.30 3.34
N ASP A 16 26.09 -2.11 3.16
CA ASP A 16 26.11 -3.51 3.61
C ASP A 16 26.35 -3.58 5.12
N GLN A 17 27.17 -2.65 5.63
CA GLN A 17 27.38 -2.49 7.07
C GLN A 17 26.12 -1.96 7.78
N GLU A 18 25.41 -0.97 7.21
CA GLU A 18 24.12 -0.50 7.74
C GLU A 18 23.05 -1.61 7.73
N ASN A 19 22.98 -2.41 6.67
CA ASN A 19 22.08 -3.56 6.59
C ASN A 19 22.43 -4.66 7.62
N ARG A 20 23.72 -4.87 7.90
CA ARG A 20 24.18 -5.86 8.87
C ARG A 20 23.92 -5.43 10.31
N GLU A 21 24.23 -4.18 10.63
CA GLU A 21 23.94 -3.57 11.94
C GLU A 21 22.42 -3.51 12.19
N MET A 22 21.60 -3.27 11.15
CA MET A 22 20.13 -3.33 11.26
C MET A 22 19.59 -4.76 11.43
N ASN A 23 20.22 -5.77 10.81
CA ASN A 23 19.81 -7.18 10.92
C ASN A 23 20.18 -7.81 12.28
N GLU A 24 21.15 -7.25 13.01
CA GLU A 24 21.51 -7.70 14.37
C GLU A 24 20.57 -7.15 15.46
N TRP A 25 19.76 -6.11 15.16
CA TRP A 25 18.79 -5.53 16.09
C TRP A 25 17.65 -6.51 16.46
N ASP A 26 17.30 -7.43 15.57
CA ASP A 26 16.21 -8.41 15.83
C ASP A 26 16.57 -9.51 16.85
N LYS A 27 17.85 -9.62 17.26
CA LYS A 27 18.33 -10.82 17.99
C LYS A 27 18.55 -10.66 19.51
N ASN A 28 18.48 -9.45 20.06
CA ASN A 28 18.66 -9.24 21.50
C ASN A 28 17.38 -8.76 22.20
N ASP A 29 16.71 -9.73 22.82
CA ASP A 29 16.00 -9.65 24.11
C ASP A 29 15.04 -8.45 24.38
N THR A 30 13.74 -8.73 24.28
CA THR A 30 12.53 -8.24 24.99
C THR A 30 12.39 -6.84 25.64
N ALA A 31 13.35 -5.91 25.61
CA ALA A 31 13.24 -4.65 26.37
C ALA A 31 12.63 -3.47 25.59
N GLU A 32 12.91 -3.26 24.30
CA GLU A 32 12.32 -2.13 23.57
C GLU A 32 12.41 -2.28 22.05
N THR A 33 11.36 -2.84 21.43
CA THR A 33 11.25 -2.86 19.96
C THR A 33 11.11 -1.42 19.42
N PRO A 34 11.61 -1.10 18.21
CA PRO A 34 11.43 0.24 17.61
C PRO A 34 9.95 0.67 17.57
N ILE A 35 9.06 -0.30 17.35
CA ILE A 35 7.60 -0.15 17.42
C ILE A 35 7.15 0.34 18.81
N ARG A 36 7.62 -0.31 19.88
CA ARG A 36 7.27 0.08 21.26
C ARG A 36 7.83 1.45 21.61
N ARG A 37 9.09 1.71 21.27
CA ARG A 37 9.75 3.01 21.44
C ARG A 37 8.98 4.15 20.79
N LEU A 38 8.55 3.95 19.54
CA LEU A 38 7.76 4.94 18.82
C LEU A 38 6.38 5.13 19.45
N ALA A 39 5.69 4.05 19.81
CA ALA A 39 4.39 4.14 20.47
C ALA A 39 4.48 4.88 21.81
N ASP A 40 5.51 4.63 22.61
CA ASP A 40 5.69 5.31 23.89
C ASP A 40 6.04 6.79 23.69
N ALA A 41 6.91 7.12 22.73
CA ALA A 41 7.22 8.51 22.38
C ALA A 41 5.99 9.29 21.86
N LEU A 42 5.13 8.65 21.04
CA LEU A 42 3.87 9.23 20.59
C LEU A 42 2.91 9.46 21.76
N ARG A 43 2.81 8.50 22.68
CA ARG A 43 1.99 8.62 23.88
C ARG A 43 2.48 9.73 24.81
N GLU A 44 3.77 9.97 24.91
CA GLU A 44 4.30 11.03 25.77
C GLU A 44 4.14 12.43 25.16
N ARG A 45 4.34 12.57 23.85
CA ARG A 45 4.45 13.88 23.20
C ARG A 45 3.17 14.35 22.54
N TRP A 46 2.34 13.43 22.04
CA TRP A 46 1.20 13.72 21.17
C TRP A 46 -0.13 13.24 21.77
N ILE A 47 -0.18 12.95 23.08
CA ILE A 47 -1.38 12.40 23.73
C ILE A 47 -2.64 13.25 23.50
N GLU A 48 -2.46 14.57 23.44
CA GLU A 48 -3.56 15.51 23.25
C GLU A 48 -4.09 15.49 21.83
N ASP A 49 -3.28 15.16 20.82
CA ASP A 49 -3.67 15.16 19.41
C ASP A 49 -4.14 13.78 18.90
N LEU A 50 -3.89 12.72 19.67
CA LEU A 50 -4.23 11.35 19.29
C LEU A 50 -5.65 10.97 19.75
N THR A 51 -6.39 10.31 18.86
CA THR A 51 -7.67 9.63 19.20
C THR A 51 -7.50 8.12 19.31
N TYR A 52 -6.49 7.58 18.65
CA TYR A 52 -6.17 6.16 18.63
C TYR A 52 -4.66 5.96 18.62
N LEU A 53 -4.16 4.94 19.33
CA LEU A 53 -2.77 4.50 19.28
C LEU A 53 -2.67 3.03 19.70
N GLU A 54 -2.11 2.20 18.83
CA GLU A 54 -1.89 0.77 19.03
C GLU A 54 -0.54 0.34 18.45
N ALA A 55 0.20 -0.48 19.20
CA ALA A 55 1.40 -1.15 18.71
C ALA A 55 1.07 -2.61 18.38
N VAL A 56 0.96 -2.93 17.09
CA VAL A 56 0.66 -4.27 16.59
C VAL A 56 1.97 -4.99 16.29
N GLN A 57 2.41 -5.87 17.20
CA GLN A 57 3.71 -6.55 17.10
C GLN A 57 3.62 -8.01 16.63
N ASN A 58 2.47 -8.65 16.82
CA ASN A 58 2.31 -10.07 16.52
C ASN A 58 1.74 -10.31 15.12
N THR A 59 2.40 -9.76 14.10
CA THR A 59 2.02 -9.85 12.69
C THR A 59 3.27 -10.02 11.83
N ARG A 60 3.10 -10.48 10.58
CA ARG A 60 4.22 -10.60 9.63
C ARG A 60 4.98 -9.29 9.44
N VAL A 61 4.27 -8.16 9.50
CA VAL A 61 4.84 -6.82 9.46
C VAL A 61 4.32 -6.06 10.67
N PRO A 62 5.15 -5.88 11.71
CA PRO A 62 4.80 -5.07 12.87
C PRO A 62 4.52 -3.61 12.48
N ILE A 63 3.45 -3.04 13.03
CA ILE A 63 3.03 -1.65 12.77
C ILE A 63 2.69 -0.92 14.06
N VAL A 64 2.93 0.39 14.08
CA VAL A 64 2.28 1.33 15.00
C VAL A 64 1.15 1.99 14.23
N LYS A 65 -0.08 1.78 14.69
CA LYS A 65 -1.29 2.38 14.14
C LYS A 65 -1.78 3.47 15.06
N PHE A 66 -2.06 4.65 14.53
CA PHE A 66 -2.60 5.76 15.31
C PHE A 66 -3.47 6.66 14.46
N THR A 67 -4.33 7.42 15.13
CA THR A 67 -5.22 8.40 14.47
C THR A 67 -4.96 9.76 15.10
N VAL A 68 -4.66 10.74 14.25
CA VAL A 68 -4.41 12.14 14.66
C VAL A 68 -5.65 12.96 14.37
N ARG A 69 -6.09 13.81 15.32
CA ARG A 69 -7.19 14.75 15.07
C ARG A 69 -6.77 15.78 14.02
N HIS A 70 -7.70 16.10 13.14
CA HIS A 70 -7.50 17.17 12.19
C HIS A 70 -7.68 18.54 12.87
N ASN A 71 -6.59 19.07 13.46
CA ASN A 71 -6.55 20.44 14.02
C ASN A 71 -6.21 21.49 12.96
N ILE A 72 -6.72 21.36 11.73
CA ILE A 72 -6.64 22.47 10.78
C ILE A 72 -7.91 23.28 10.99
N GLY A 73 -7.76 24.56 11.36
CA GLY A 73 -8.85 25.53 11.52
C GLY A 73 -9.62 25.84 10.24
N SER A 74 -10.06 24.82 9.50
CA SER A 74 -11.10 24.94 8.49
C SER A 74 -12.43 25.18 9.21
N PRO A 75 -13.11 26.29 8.94
CA PRO A 75 -14.49 26.46 9.38
C PRO A 75 -15.29 25.31 8.78
N CYS A 76 -16.01 24.59 9.63
CA CYS A 76 -17.02 23.65 9.18
C CYS A 76 -17.96 24.36 8.18
N PRO A 77 -18.49 23.66 7.15
CA PRO A 77 -19.47 24.24 6.24
C PRO A 77 -20.60 24.90 7.05
N PRO A 78 -21.10 26.08 6.66
CA PRO A 78 -22.03 26.90 7.47
C PRO A 78 -23.44 26.29 7.70
N HIS A 79 -23.61 24.98 7.48
CA HIS A 79 -24.86 24.25 7.63
C HIS A 79 -24.77 22.96 8.47
N SER A 80 -23.63 22.61 9.05
CA SER A 80 -23.55 21.52 10.04
C SER A 80 -23.73 22.09 11.45
N ASN A 81 -24.62 21.50 12.26
CA ASN A 81 -24.76 21.90 13.65
C ASN A 81 -23.44 21.62 14.41
N GLU A 82 -23.15 22.37 15.48
CA GLU A 82 -21.96 22.13 16.34
C GLU A 82 -21.89 20.70 16.94
N ASN A 83 -22.98 19.93 16.87
CA ASN A 83 -23.05 18.54 17.30
C ASN A 83 -22.83 17.52 16.16
N ASP A 84 -22.64 17.97 14.92
CA ASP A 84 -22.37 17.15 13.73
C ASP A 84 -20.85 17.09 13.45
N ALA A 85 -20.02 17.07 14.50
CA ALA A 85 -18.61 16.74 14.33
C ALA A 85 -18.53 15.33 13.75
N ASP A 86 -18.09 15.21 12.50
CA ASP A 86 -17.91 13.93 11.83
C ASP A 86 -16.93 13.11 12.69
N PRO A 87 -17.35 11.96 13.26
CA PRO A 87 -16.48 11.14 14.10
C PRO A 87 -15.23 10.63 13.35
N ASP A 88 -15.17 10.84 12.03
CA ASP A 88 -14.10 10.44 11.11
C ASP A 88 -13.13 11.57 10.71
N ASP A 89 -13.14 12.74 11.37
CA ASP A 89 -12.20 13.86 11.09
C ASP A 89 -10.76 13.61 11.60
N GLY A 90 -10.31 12.36 11.53
CA GLY A 90 -9.00 11.91 11.95
C GLY A 90 -8.19 11.32 10.80
N VAL A 91 -6.89 11.62 10.76
CA VAL A 91 -5.98 10.97 9.80
C VAL A 91 -5.47 9.68 10.42
N ASN A 92 -5.85 8.55 9.83
CA ASN A 92 -5.34 7.23 10.18
C ASN A 92 -3.93 7.04 9.60
N VAL A 93 -2.98 6.70 10.47
CA VAL A 93 -1.56 6.52 10.12
C VAL A 93 -1.08 5.15 10.60
N ASP A 94 -0.47 4.40 9.69
CA ASP A 94 0.24 3.14 9.98
C ASP A 94 1.74 3.34 9.71
N ILE A 95 2.59 3.03 10.69
CA ILE A 95 4.06 3.09 10.57
C ILE A 95 4.65 1.70 10.78
N CYS A 96 5.43 1.24 9.81
CA CYS A 96 6.28 0.04 9.93
C CYS A 96 7.76 0.42 9.81
N PHE A 97 8.64 -0.45 10.32
CA PHE A 97 10.09 -0.28 10.22
C PHE A 97 10.68 -1.28 9.22
N ASN A 98 11.70 -0.81 8.49
CA ASN A 98 12.52 -1.62 7.58
C ASN A 98 11.74 -2.41 6.49
N GLN A 99 10.62 -1.86 6.00
CA GLN A 99 9.81 -2.49 4.95
C GLN A 99 10.05 -1.83 3.59
N LEU A 100 11.13 -2.24 2.90
CA LEU A 100 11.46 -1.71 1.56
C LEU A 100 10.42 -2.10 0.49
N THR A 101 9.81 -3.28 0.62
CA THR A 101 8.83 -3.83 -0.32
C THR A 101 7.60 -2.94 -0.48
N GLY A 102 7.19 -2.22 0.57
CA GLY A 102 6.08 -1.27 0.52
C GLY A 102 6.38 -0.08 -0.40
N LEU A 103 7.60 0.46 -0.33
CA LEU A 103 8.03 1.57 -1.18
C LEU A 103 8.15 1.13 -2.65
N GLU A 104 8.68 -0.06 -2.91
CA GLU A 104 8.76 -0.63 -4.25
C GLU A 104 7.37 -0.86 -4.86
N SER A 105 6.46 -1.43 -4.08
CA SER A 105 5.07 -1.66 -4.50
C SER A 105 4.34 -0.36 -4.80
N ALA A 106 4.52 0.68 -3.97
CA ALA A 106 3.93 2.00 -4.21
C ALA A 106 4.47 2.65 -5.49
N LYS A 107 5.78 2.55 -5.74
CA LYS A 107 6.39 3.02 -7.00
C LYS A 107 5.84 2.27 -8.21
N LEU A 108 5.74 0.95 -8.13
CA LEU A 108 5.20 0.10 -9.19
C LEU A 108 3.76 0.49 -9.53
N VAL A 109 2.88 0.59 -8.53
CA VAL A 109 1.48 0.99 -8.74
C VAL A 109 1.39 2.39 -9.33
N LYS A 110 2.23 3.33 -8.88
CA LYS A 110 2.29 4.68 -9.47
C LYS A 110 2.67 4.63 -10.95
N THR A 111 3.70 3.87 -11.31
CA THR A 111 4.10 3.67 -12.71
C THR A 111 2.96 3.08 -13.55
N PHE A 112 2.23 2.09 -13.01
CA PHE A 112 1.06 1.54 -13.69
C PHE A 112 -0.08 2.56 -13.85
N MET A 113 -0.35 3.39 -12.85
CA MET A 113 -1.37 4.44 -12.94
C MET A 113 -1.03 5.51 -13.98
N GLU A 114 0.26 5.81 -14.15
CA GLU A 114 0.74 6.73 -15.19
C GLU A 114 0.66 6.10 -16.59
N ALA A 115 0.99 4.81 -16.72
CA ALA A 115 0.97 4.10 -17.99
C ALA A 115 -0.45 3.73 -18.46
N MET A 116 -1.37 3.46 -17.54
CA MET A 116 -2.74 3.00 -17.83
C MET A 116 -3.77 3.93 -17.19
N PRO A 117 -4.21 5.00 -17.87
CA PRO A 117 -5.16 5.98 -17.34
C PRO A 117 -6.47 5.38 -16.77
N PRO A 118 -7.05 4.29 -17.32
CA PRO A 118 -8.25 3.66 -16.74
C PRO A 118 -8.04 3.02 -15.36
N LEU A 119 -6.81 2.68 -14.98
CA LEU A 119 -6.51 1.96 -13.73
C LEU A 119 -7.04 2.72 -12.50
N ARG A 120 -6.81 4.03 -12.43
CA ARG A 120 -7.22 4.86 -11.29
C ARG A 120 -8.74 4.94 -11.11
N PRO A 121 -9.56 5.34 -12.11
CA PRO A 121 -11.01 5.39 -11.96
C PRO A 121 -11.62 3.99 -11.70
N LEU A 122 -11.11 2.94 -12.37
CA LEU A 122 -11.56 1.56 -12.10
C LEU A 122 -11.27 1.14 -10.66
N THR A 123 -10.07 1.45 -10.15
CA THR A 123 -9.69 1.17 -8.75
C THR A 123 -10.67 1.81 -7.77
N PHE A 124 -11.08 3.06 -7.99
CA PHE A 124 -12.04 3.72 -7.09
C PHE A 124 -13.40 3.04 -7.09
N VAL A 125 -13.97 2.80 -8.27
CA VAL A 125 -15.31 2.20 -8.40
C VAL A 125 -15.31 0.77 -7.83
N LEU A 126 -14.31 -0.03 -8.17
CA LEU A 126 -14.20 -1.41 -7.68
C LEU A 126 -13.94 -1.45 -6.18
N LYS A 127 -13.06 -0.60 -5.65
CA LYS A 127 -12.81 -0.52 -4.21
C LYS A 127 -14.08 -0.16 -3.44
N TYR A 128 -14.86 0.79 -3.93
CA TYR A 128 -16.16 1.14 -3.34
C TYR A 128 -17.16 -0.02 -3.45
N PHE A 129 -17.26 -0.64 -4.63
CA PHE A 129 -18.14 -1.80 -4.86
C PHE A 129 -17.85 -2.95 -3.88
N MET A 130 -16.57 -3.20 -3.61
CA MET A 130 -16.11 -4.22 -2.68
C MET A 130 -16.38 -3.85 -1.22
N ALA A 131 -16.12 -2.59 -0.85
CA ALA A 131 -16.40 -2.08 0.49
C ALA A 131 -17.89 -2.14 0.82
N ALA A 132 -18.76 -1.77 -0.12
CA ALA A 132 -20.22 -1.86 0.03
C ALA A 132 -20.73 -3.30 0.23
N ARG A 133 -19.92 -4.31 -0.06
CA ARG A 133 -20.22 -5.74 0.10
C ARG A 133 -19.44 -6.40 1.24
N GLY A 134 -18.59 -5.65 1.96
CA GLY A 134 -17.76 -6.17 3.04
C GLY A 134 -16.68 -7.16 2.60
N ILE A 135 -16.26 -7.12 1.33
CA ILE A 135 -15.25 -8.04 0.75
C ILE A 135 -13.89 -7.38 0.51
N ASN A 136 -13.69 -6.18 1.05
CA ASN A 136 -12.45 -5.39 0.92
C ASN A 136 -11.42 -5.68 2.01
N GLU A 137 -11.71 -6.59 2.95
CA GLU A 137 -10.88 -6.90 4.12
C GLU A 137 -10.12 -8.23 3.93
N PRO A 138 -8.80 -8.22 3.66
CA PRO A 138 -8.02 -9.43 3.40
C PRO A 138 -8.03 -10.44 4.55
N TYR A 139 -8.08 -9.94 5.79
CA TYR A 139 -8.10 -10.80 6.98
C TYR A 139 -9.34 -11.70 7.03
N SER A 140 -10.45 -11.27 6.43
CA SER A 140 -11.69 -12.05 6.35
C SER A 140 -11.80 -12.95 5.11
N GLY A 141 -10.74 -13.03 4.29
CA GLY A 141 -10.74 -13.70 3.00
C GLY A 141 -11.20 -12.82 1.83
N GLY A 142 -11.34 -11.50 2.05
CA GLY A 142 -11.63 -10.52 1.00
C GLY A 142 -10.41 -10.16 0.13
N VAL A 143 -10.61 -9.29 -0.86
CA VAL A 143 -9.52 -8.82 -1.74
C VAL A 143 -8.98 -7.50 -1.22
N GLY A 144 -7.68 -7.46 -0.95
CA GLY A 144 -6.98 -6.25 -0.54
C GLY A 144 -6.77 -5.26 -1.69
N SER A 145 -6.55 -3.99 -1.34
CA SER A 145 -6.40 -2.91 -2.33
C SER A 145 -5.26 -3.16 -3.32
N PHE A 146 -4.12 -3.71 -2.87
CA PHE A 146 -3.01 -4.03 -3.77
C PHE A 146 -3.34 -5.18 -4.73
N MET A 147 -3.98 -6.24 -4.22
CA MET A 147 -4.43 -7.36 -5.06
C MET A 147 -5.44 -6.90 -6.11
N LEU A 148 -6.41 -6.06 -5.72
CA LEU A 148 -7.38 -5.47 -6.65
C LEU A 148 -6.68 -4.66 -7.75
N GLN A 149 -5.69 -3.83 -7.39
CA GLN A 149 -4.90 -3.10 -8.38
C GLN A 149 -4.19 -4.02 -9.36
N MET A 150 -3.60 -5.12 -8.89
CA MET A 150 -2.95 -6.11 -9.75
C MET A 150 -3.94 -6.84 -10.66
N MET A 151 -5.15 -7.15 -10.17
CA MET A 151 -6.22 -7.71 -11.01
C MET A 151 -6.61 -6.75 -12.13
N ILE A 152 -6.78 -5.46 -11.83
CA ILE A 152 -7.12 -4.47 -12.87
C ILE A 152 -5.97 -4.32 -13.87
N VAL A 153 -4.72 -4.29 -13.41
CA VAL A 153 -3.53 -4.25 -14.30
C VAL A 153 -3.50 -5.48 -15.21
N SER A 154 -3.68 -6.67 -14.65
CA SER A 154 -3.69 -7.93 -15.41
C SER A 154 -4.79 -7.94 -16.47
N PHE A 155 -6.00 -7.50 -16.12
CA PHE A 155 -7.11 -7.34 -17.06
C PHE A 155 -6.78 -6.38 -18.21
N LEU A 156 -6.26 -5.19 -17.91
CA LEU A 156 -5.93 -4.18 -18.92
C LEU A 156 -4.84 -4.69 -19.88
N GLN A 157 -3.81 -5.36 -19.35
CA GLN A 157 -2.74 -5.97 -20.16
C GLN A 157 -3.25 -7.12 -21.03
N HIS A 158 -4.18 -7.93 -20.53
CA HIS A 158 -4.79 -9.01 -21.28
C HIS A 158 -5.58 -8.47 -22.48
N ARG A 159 -6.44 -7.48 -22.23
CA ARG A 159 -7.22 -6.82 -23.28
C ARG A 159 -6.35 -6.17 -24.36
N GLU A 160 -5.31 -5.43 -23.95
CA GLU A 160 -4.38 -4.80 -24.90
C GLU A 160 -3.73 -5.85 -25.81
N ARG A 161 -3.32 -6.98 -25.24
CA ARG A 161 -2.74 -8.10 -26.02
C ARG A 161 -3.72 -8.69 -27.02
N GLU A 162 -4.98 -8.89 -26.62
CA GLU A 162 -6.03 -9.41 -27.50
C GLU A 162 -6.37 -8.45 -28.63
N GLU A 163 -6.47 -7.16 -28.34
CA GLU A 163 -6.71 -6.11 -29.34
C GLU A 163 -5.58 -6.07 -30.38
N HIS A 164 -4.32 -6.15 -29.93
CA HIS A 164 -3.16 -6.26 -30.80
C HIS A 164 -3.16 -7.55 -31.64
N ALA A 165 -3.46 -8.70 -31.03
CA ALA A 165 -3.49 -9.99 -31.71
C ALA A 165 -4.60 -10.06 -32.78
N ALA A 166 -5.76 -9.45 -32.50
CA ALA A 166 -6.90 -9.39 -33.41
C ALA A 166 -6.66 -8.48 -34.64
N ARG A 167 -5.50 -7.83 -34.76
CA ARG A 167 -5.14 -6.86 -35.83
C ARG A 167 -6.20 -5.77 -36.02
N ARG A 168 -6.99 -5.46 -34.99
CA ARG A 168 -7.88 -4.31 -35.00
C ARG A 168 -6.98 -3.08 -34.86
N GLY A 169 -6.48 -2.56 -35.97
CA GLY A 169 -5.64 -1.35 -36.04
C GLY A 169 -6.39 -0.05 -35.70
N GLY A 170 -7.34 -0.11 -34.76
CA GLY A 170 -8.12 1.01 -34.28
C GLY A 170 -7.64 1.49 -32.90
N THR A 171 -8.08 2.67 -32.50
CA THR A 171 -7.86 3.18 -31.15
C THR A 171 -8.52 2.26 -30.11
N PRO A 172 -7.82 1.87 -29.04
CA PRO A 172 -8.38 1.03 -27.99
C PRO A 172 -9.63 1.68 -27.39
N ASN A 173 -10.69 0.90 -27.13
CA ASN A 173 -11.89 1.41 -26.48
C ASN A 173 -11.61 1.59 -24.98
N LEU A 174 -11.39 2.83 -24.57
CA LEU A 174 -11.13 3.19 -23.18
C LEU A 174 -12.40 3.66 -22.44
N CYS A 175 -13.59 3.30 -22.92
CA CYS A 175 -14.84 3.59 -22.22
C CYS A 175 -14.85 2.88 -20.87
N LEU A 176 -14.82 3.66 -19.79
CA LEU A 176 -14.73 3.13 -18.42
C LEU A 176 -15.88 2.19 -18.06
N GLY A 177 -17.08 2.43 -18.59
CA GLY A 177 -18.24 1.57 -18.36
C GLY A 177 -18.06 0.18 -19.00
N SER A 178 -17.60 0.13 -20.25
CA SER A 178 -17.29 -1.14 -20.92
C SER A 178 -16.17 -1.89 -20.21
N LEU A 179 -15.07 -1.20 -19.88
CA LEU A 179 -13.96 -1.80 -19.14
C LEU A 179 -14.39 -2.36 -17.79
N LEU A 180 -15.30 -1.68 -17.09
CA LEU A 180 -15.84 -2.17 -15.82
C LEU A 180 -16.68 -3.44 -16.00
N LEU A 181 -17.56 -3.47 -17.02
CA LEU A 181 -18.38 -4.65 -17.29
C LEU A 181 -17.52 -5.84 -17.73
N GLU A 182 -16.57 -5.62 -18.62
CA GLU A 182 -15.64 -6.66 -19.09
C GLU A 182 -14.72 -7.17 -17.95
N PHE A 183 -14.34 -6.30 -17.00
CA PHE A 183 -13.62 -6.73 -15.80
C PHE A 183 -14.47 -7.69 -14.95
N PHE A 184 -15.75 -7.37 -14.75
CA PHE A 184 -16.66 -8.24 -14.01
C PHE A 184 -17.00 -9.53 -14.76
N GLU A 185 -17.08 -9.49 -16.09
CA GLU A 185 -17.26 -10.68 -16.91
C GLU A 185 -16.05 -11.61 -16.80
N LEU A 186 -14.83 -11.06 -16.97
CA LEU A 186 -13.61 -11.83 -16.85
C LEU A 186 -13.50 -12.48 -15.47
N TYR A 187 -13.49 -11.72 -14.38
CA TYR A 187 -13.29 -12.28 -13.03
C TYR A 187 -14.57 -12.86 -12.40
N GLY A 188 -15.74 -12.66 -13.00
CA GLY A 188 -16.99 -13.22 -12.50
C GLY A 188 -17.36 -14.54 -13.16
N ILE A 189 -16.95 -14.75 -14.42
CA ILE A 189 -17.44 -15.83 -15.27
C ILE A 189 -16.28 -16.56 -15.97
N ASP A 190 -15.42 -15.84 -16.68
CA ASP A 190 -14.49 -16.46 -17.64
C ASP A 190 -13.15 -16.90 -17.03
N PHE A 191 -12.72 -16.28 -15.93
CA PHE A 191 -11.42 -16.52 -15.34
C PHE A 191 -11.37 -17.90 -14.69
N ASN A 192 -10.47 -18.76 -15.17
CA ASN A 192 -10.31 -20.10 -14.64
C ASN A 192 -9.46 -20.11 -13.37
N TYR A 193 -10.11 -20.06 -12.21
CA TYR A 193 -9.45 -20.08 -10.90
C TYR A 193 -8.75 -21.40 -10.52
N VAL A 194 -8.95 -22.48 -11.27
CA VAL A 194 -8.36 -23.79 -10.96
C VAL A 194 -7.00 -23.98 -11.64
N THR A 195 -6.85 -23.42 -12.84
CA THR A 195 -5.66 -23.64 -13.68
C THR A 195 -4.92 -22.35 -14.06
N ALA A 196 -5.39 -21.18 -13.64
CA ALA A 196 -4.68 -19.91 -13.83
C ALA A 196 -3.52 -19.73 -12.85
#